data_AF-A0A6I7PPQ5-F1
#
_entry.id   AF-A0A6I7PPQ5-F1
#
_cell.length_a   1.000
_cell.length_b   1.000
_cell.length_c   1.000
_cell.angle_alpha   90.00
_cell.angle_beta   90.00
_cell.angle_gamma   90.00
#
_symmetry.space_group_name_H-M   'P 1'
#
loop_
_entity.id
_entity.type
_entity.pdbx_description
1 polymer ?
#
loop_
_entity_poly.entity_id
_entity_poly.type
_entity_poly.pdbx_seq_one_letter_code
_entity_poly.pdbx_strand_id
1 'polypeptide(L)'
;MIKGWTIGGLALVLVALFLMERVQAFTIISNAGQPANWPGGVVHYDFYKIPAGFMQPIHKSFDVWTEVPGVSLSVNFQGVSQQAPRTRDGRNTVSWVESGWASLGFNPPANALAVTLSSFNASTGQILDSDIYFNAQNFSWGDGEQNPHVVDVWNIGSHEVGHLLGLDHSSVSFFESDPKLEEATMFFASSYGETFRRIPAEDDELGIRNLYPDLSDNEYALPAARIDSVELISSSGNILNLRVFGANFTEQTSFVLTAKSSGTFDVVSRYRSIISPNEAEVQLNKGSFSSNFPFLLAFNDSASIDSFSLFSDSSQADIVELLQGAGGSGGSGGGCQLRLSSTQTAGSWAVLLGFLFLVFLARRMAKSLQVL
;
A
#
# COMPACT_ATOMS: atom_id res chain seq x y z
N MET A 1 21.87 -70.69 8.14
CA MET A 1 21.69 -69.82 6.96
C MET A 1 20.26 -69.32 6.97
N ILE A 2 20.10 -68.01 7.12
CA ILE A 2 18.83 -67.28 7.21
C ILE A 2 18.35 -66.95 5.79
N LYS A 3 17.06 -67.13 5.49
CA LYS A 3 16.24 -66.45 4.45
C LYS A 3 14.88 -67.16 4.38
N GLY A 4 13.73 -66.52 4.39
CA GLY A 4 13.35 -65.11 4.52
C GLY A 4 11.83 -65.07 4.57
N TRP A 5 11.27 -64.38 5.56
CA TRP A 5 9.83 -64.09 5.63
C TRP A 5 9.54 -62.91 4.70
N THR A 6 8.56 -63.07 3.81
CA THR A 6 8.01 -61.97 3.02
C THR A 6 7.12 -61.12 3.93
N ILE A 7 7.61 -59.93 4.27
CA ILE A 7 6.88 -58.89 5.01
C ILE A 7 5.84 -58.29 4.06
N GLY A 8 4.61 -58.18 4.58
CA GLY A 8 3.46 -57.59 3.91
C GLY A 8 3.66 -56.13 3.50
N GLY A 9 2.83 -55.71 2.55
CA GLY A 9 2.86 -54.40 1.93
C GLY A 9 2.80 -53.26 2.95
N LEU A 10 3.81 -52.40 2.92
CA LEU A 10 3.68 -51.03 3.38
C LEU A 10 2.98 -50.24 2.26
N ALA A 11 1.75 -49.84 2.53
CA ALA A 11 1.12 -48.74 1.82
C ALA A 11 1.95 -47.47 2.09
N LEU A 12 2.58 -46.94 1.05
CA LEU A 12 3.26 -45.67 1.07
C LEU A 12 2.18 -44.57 1.10
N VAL A 13 1.85 -44.10 2.30
CA VAL A 13 1.09 -42.85 2.46
C VAL A 13 2.08 -41.72 2.17
N LEU A 14 2.07 -41.24 0.93
CA LEU A 14 2.64 -39.94 0.57
C LEU A 14 1.82 -38.87 1.32
N VAL A 15 2.26 -38.50 2.51
CA VAL A 15 1.86 -37.24 3.12
C VAL A 15 2.53 -36.16 2.29
N ALA A 16 1.80 -35.60 1.33
CA ALA A 16 2.15 -34.30 0.78
C ALA A 16 2.09 -33.31 1.94
N LEU A 17 3.25 -33.02 2.53
CA LEU A 17 3.45 -31.80 3.29
C LEU A 17 3.26 -30.66 2.29
N PHE A 18 2.02 -30.23 2.12
CA PHE A 18 1.75 -28.88 1.66
C PHE A 18 2.41 -27.98 2.70
N LEU A 19 3.60 -27.48 2.37
CA LEU A 19 4.09 -26.27 2.99
C LEU A 19 2.97 -25.26 2.75
N MET A 20 2.24 -24.89 3.80
CA MET A 20 1.39 -23.71 3.76
C MET A 20 2.36 -22.56 3.52
N GLU A 21 2.58 -22.23 2.24
CA GLU A 21 3.27 -21.00 1.90
C GLU A 21 2.46 -19.88 2.53
N ARG A 22 3.10 -19.10 3.40
CA ARG A 22 2.51 -17.86 3.90
C ARG A 22 2.51 -16.92 2.70
N VAL A 23 1.40 -16.79 1.98
CA VAL A 23 1.38 -15.94 0.78
C VAL A 23 0.68 -14.62 1.07
N GLN A 24 1.53 -13.71 1.54
CA GLN A 24 1.64 -12.28 1.20
C GLN A 24 0.48 -11.65 0.44
N ALA A 25 0.06 -10.49 0.94
CA ALA A 25 -0.85 -9.63 0.21
C ALA A 25 -0.14 -8.39 -0.28
N PHE A 26 -0.24 -8.18 -1.58
CA PHE A 26 -0.07 -6.86 -2.16
C PHE A 26 -1.05 -5.90 -1.49
N THR A 27 -0.59 -4.68 -1.28
CA THR A 27 -1.44 -3.63 -0.73
C THR A 27 -1.86 -2.71 -1.87
N ILE A 28 -3.14 -2.36 -1.91
CA ILE A 28 -3.67 -1.38 -2.86
C ILE A 28 -4.09 -0.11 -2.11
N ILE A 29 -3.97 1.02 -2.79
CA ILE A 29 -4.55 2.26 -2.31
C ILE A 29 -6.07 2.13 -2.43
N SER A 30 -6.80 2.42 -1.36
CA SER A 30 -8.27 2.38 -1.37
C SER A 30 -8.88 3.43 -0.47
N ASN A 31 -10.09 3.88 -0.82
CA ASN A 31 -10.88 4.82 -0.03
C ASN A 31 -12.33 4.38 0.08
N ALA A 32 -12.86 4.32 1.31
CA ALA A 32 -14.27 3.97 1.53
C ALA A 32 -14.69 2.68 0.80
N GLY A 33 -13.76 1.72 0.69
CA GLY A 33 -13.95 0.45 0.02
C GLY A 33 -13.80 0.48 -1.49
N GLN A 34 -13.26 1.56 -2.07
CA GLN A 34 -13.02 1.70 -3.50
C GLN A 34 -11.51 1.66 -3.78
N PRO A 35 -11.00 0.61 -4.46
CA PRO A 35 -9.63 0.56 -4.97
C PRO A 35 -9.30 1.72 -5.88
N ALA A 36 -8.10 2.29 -5.74
CA ALA A 36 -7.63 3.34 -6.63
C ALA A 36 -7.08 2.74 -7.93
N ASN A 37 -7.66 3.13 -9.07
CA ASN A 37 -7.19 2.70 -10.38
C ASN A 37 -7.44 3.75 -11.47
N TRP A 38 -6.69 3.62 -12.57
CA TRP A 38 -6.94 4.35 -13.81
C TRP A 38 -8.07 3.70 -14.61
N PRO A 39 -9.11 4.44 -15.03
CA PRO A 39 -10.17 3.90 -15.87
C PRO A 39 -9.61 3.29 -17.16
N GLY A 40 -9.92 2.01 -17.40
CA GLY A 40 -9.45 1.28 -18.58
C GLY A 40 -7.94 1.05 -18.64
N GLY A 41 -7.21 1.25 -17.54
CA GLY A 41 -5.76 1.05 -17.49
C GLY A 41 -4.97 2.03 -18.35
N VAL A 42 -5.54 3.18 -18.71
CA VAL A 42 -4.87 4.17 -19.56
C VAL A 42 -4.22 5.25 -18.71
N VAL A 43 -2.90 5.36 -18.84
CA VAL A 43 -2.06 6.35 -18.18
C VAL A 43 -1.40 7.22 -19.23
N HIS A 44 -1.45 8.54 -19.01
CA HIS A 44 -0.65 9.50 -19.74
C HIS A 44 0.33 10.14 -18.77
N TYR A 45 1.58 10.35 -19.17
CA TYR A 45 2.54 11.08 -18.34
C TYR A 45 3.40 12.03 -19.16
N ASP A 46 3.90 13.08 -18.53
CA ASP A 46 4.86 14.00 -19.11
C ASP A 46 6.05 14.23 -18.17
N PHE A 47 7.11 14.83 -18.70
CA PHE A 47 8.30 15.16 -17.93
C PHE A 47 8.41 16.65 -17.65
N TYR A 48 8.78 16.98 -16.43
CA TYR A 48 9.14 18.33 -16.03
C TYR A 48 10.55 18.34 -15.42
N LYS A 49 11.48 19.01 -16.11
CA LYS A 49 12.89 19.17 -15.69
C LYS A 49 13.70 17.88 -15.50
N ILE A 50 13.24 16.75 -16.04
CA ILE A 50 14.02 15.51 -16.04
C ILE A 50 15.33 15.71 -16.83
N PRO A 51 16.51 15.43 -16.25
CA PRO A 51 17.78 15.45 -16.98
C PRO A 51 17.76 14.42 -18.13
N ALA A 52 18.33 14.76 -19.29
CA ALA A 52 18.29 13.91 -20.48
C ALA A 52 18.81 12.49 -20.24
N GLY A 53 19.84 12.32 -19.39
CA GLY A 53 20.40 11.01 -19.02
C GLY A 53 19.46 10.14 -18.16
N PHE A 54 18.43 10.72 -17.55
CA PHE A 54 17.48 10.02 -16.68
C PHE A 54 16.12 9.77 -17.33
N MET A 55 15.86 10.34 -18.50
CA MET A 55 14.62 10.09 -19.25
C MET A 55 14.44 8.60 -19.57
N GLN A 56 15.49 7.91 -20.02
CA GLN A 56 15.42 6.50 -20.40
C GLN A 56 15.20 5.55 -19.20
N PRO A 57 15.91 5.69 -18.06
CA PRO A 57 15.59 4.97 -16.84
C PRO A 57 14.15 5.18 -16.36
N ILE A 58 13.63 6.41 -16.44
CA ILE A 58 12.24 6.69 -16.06
C ILE A 58 11.25 6.04 -17.03
N HIS A 59 11.52 6.01 -18.34
CA HIS A 59 10.68 5.26 -19.28
C HIS A 59 10.61 3.77 -18.91
N LYS A 60 11.77 3.15 -18.60
CA LYS A 60 11.82 1.76 -18.13
C LYS A 60 10.99 1.53 -16.87
N SER A 61 10.95 2.49 -15.95
CA SER A 61 10.11 2.40 -14.76
C SER A 61 8.61 2.31 -15.04
N PHE A 62 8.14 2.79 -16.20
CA PHE A 62 6.77 2.56 -16.65
C PHE A 62 6.64 1.24 -17.41
N ASP A 63 7.59 0.93 -18.29
CA ASP A 63 7.56 -0.25 -19.15
C ASP A 63 7.44 -1.54 -18.33
N VAL A 64 8.19 -1.66 -17.22
CA VAL A 64 8.18 -2.87 -16.36
C VAL A 64 6.78 -3.25 -15.84
N TRP A 65 5.87 -2.28 -15.66
CA TRP A 65 4.50 -2.56 -15.22
C TRP A 65 3.60 -3.01 -16.38
N THR A 66 3.84 -2.51 -17.58
CA THR A 66 3.12 -2.95 -18.79
C THR A 66 3.58 -4.31 -19.30
N GLU A 67 4.79 -4.72 -18.92
CA GLU A 67 5.39 -6.00 -19.28
C GLU A 67 4.93 -7.16 -18.38
N VAL A 68 4.23 -6.88 -17.27
CA VAL A 68 3.68 -7.91 -16.38
C VAL A 68 2.62 -8.73 -17.14
N PRO A 69 2.77 -10.07 -17.23
CA PRO A 69 1.78 -10.91 -17.90
C PRO A 69 0.39 -10.79 -17.27
N GLY A 70 -0.65 -10.74 -18.10
CA GLY A 70 -2.04 -10.69 -17.64
C GLY A 70 -2.53 -9.32 -17.19
N VAL A 71 -1.79 -8.26 -17.54
CA VAL A 71 -2.14 -6.88 -17.22
C VAL A 71 -2.59 -6.14 -18.48
N SER A 72 -3.70 -5.41 -18.39
CA SER A 72 -4.20 -4.50 -19.43
C SER A 72 -3.90 -3.05 -19.06
N LEU A 73 -2.67 -2.61 -19.37
CA LEU A 73 -2.21 -1.23 -19.15
C LEU A 73 -1.69 -0.60 -20.45
N SER A 74 -2.04 0.67 -20.65
CA SER A 74 -1.51 1.50 -21.73
C SER A 74 -0.90 2.76 -21.15
N VAL A 75 0.42 2.89 -21.24
CA VAL A 75 1.15 4.05 -20.73
C VAL A 75 1.69 4.89 -21.88
N ASN A 76 1.32 6.17 -21.91
CA ASN A 76 1.51 7.05 -23.07
C ASN A 76 2.29 8.32 -22.69
N PHE A 77 3.56 8.39 -23.09
CA PHE A 77 4.39 9.58 -22.89
C PHE A 77 3.91 10.76 -23.76
N GLN A 78 3.68 11.92 -23.13
CA GLN A 78 3.17 13.14 -23.76
C GLN A 78 4.27 14.18 -24.04
N GLY A 79 5.54 13.86 -23.77
CA GLY A 79 6.68 14.73 -24.02
C GLY A 79 7.17 15.48 -22.78
N VAL A 80 7.94 16.54 -23.01
CA VAL A 80 8.53 17.37 -21.95
C VAL A 80 7.68 18.64 -21.78
N SER A 81 7.05 18.77 -20.62
CA SER A 81 6.25 19.93 -20.23
C SER A 81 7.14 21.08 -19.76
N GLN A 82 6.70 22.30 -20.04
CA GLN A 82 7.29 23.54 -19.48
C GLN A 82 6.55 24.00 -18.21
N GLN A 83 5.44 23.34 -17.87
CA GLN A 83 4.62 23.70 -16.74
C GLN A 83 4.96 22.78 -15.58
N ALA A 84 5.17 23.37 -14.40
CA ALA A 84 5.37 22.60 -13.19
C ALA A 84 4.13 21.73 -12.87
N PRO A 85 4.34 20.58 -12.21
CA PRO A 85 3.25 19.73 -11.72
C PRO A 85 2.32 20.50 -10.77
N ARG A 86 1.03 20.17 -10.79
CA ARG A 86 0.01 20.74 -9.91
C ARG A 86 -1.07 19.71 -9.64
N THR A 87 -1.30 19.43 -8.36
CA THR A 87 -2.37 18.52 -7.93
C THR A 87 -3.73 18.94 -8.51
N ARG A 88 -4.43 17.96 -9.09
CA ARG A 88 -5.73 18.06 -9.78
C ARG A 88 -5.72 18.90 -11.06
N ASP A 89 -4.59 18.97 -11.76
CA ASP A 89 -4.54 19.57 -13.10
C ASP A 89 -4.83 18.57 -14.24
N GLY A 90 -4.95 17.27 -13.90
CA GLY A 90 -5.26 16.19 -14.82
C GLY A 90 -4.04 15.70 -15.61
N ARG A 91 -2.82 16.01 -15.17
CA ARG A 91 -1.58 15.57 -15.80
C ARG A 91 -0.68 14.86 -14.82
N ASN A 92 -0.35 13.61 -15.13
CA ASN A 92 0.63 12.87 -14.35
C ASN A 92 2.04 13.33 -14.74
N THR A 93 2.62 14.23 -13.96
CA THR A 93 3.92 14.82 -14.30
C THR A 93 5.03 14.14 -13.49
N VAL A 94 6.06 13.63 -14.16
CA VAL A 94 7.29 13.19 -13.49
C VAL A 94 8.26 14.37 -13.42
N SER A 95 8.62 14.77 -12.22
CA SER A 95 9.34 16.01 -11.95
C SER A 95 10.67 15.79 -11.23
N TRP A 96 11.69 16.56 -11.65
CA TRP A 96 13.01 16.57 -11.02
C TRP A 96 13.17 17.82 -10.15
N VAL A 97 13.28 17.64 -8.83
CA VAL A 97 13.29 18.75 -7.87
C VAL A 97 14.71 19.03 -7.38
N GLU A 98 15.43 19.90 -8.08
CA GLU A 98 16.82 20.29 -7.73
C GLU A 98 16.89 21.31 -6.58
N SER A 99 15.80 22.03 -6.32
CA SER A 99 15.72 23.02 -5.24
C SER A 99 14.28 23.22 -4.77
N GLY A 100 14.13 23.62 -3.51
CA GLY A 100 12.83 23.89 -2.90
C GLY A 100 12.06 22.63 -2.48
N TRP A 101 12.72 21.48 -2.30
CA TRP A 101 12.05 20.23 -1.89
C TRP A 101 11.19 20.40 -0.64
N ALA A 102 11.77 20.95 0.43
CA ALA A 102 11.07 21.20 1.69
C ALA A 102 9.97 22.28 1.59
N SER A 103 9.96 23.06 0.51
CA SER A 103 9.00 24.14 0.27
C SER A 103 7.89 23.74 -0.71
N LEU A 104 7.88 22.50 -1.19
CA LEU A 104 6.75 21.97 -1.97
C LEU A 104 5.48 22.02 -1.11
N GLY A 105 4.33 22.25 -1.75
CA GLY A 105 3.07 22.52 -1.05
C GLY A 105 2.59 21.40 -0.09
N PHE A 106 3.10 20.18 -0.27
CA PHE A 106 2.81 19.03 0.59
C PHE A 106 3.85 18.79 1.70
N ASN A 107 4.93 19.59 1.75
CA ASN A 107 6.03 19.53 2.73
C ASN A 107 6.63 18.11 2.88
N PRO A 108 7.24 17.54 1.82
CA PRO A 108 7.81 16.21 1.90
C PRO A 108 8.93 16.09 2.95
N PRO A 109 9.09 14.91 3.58
CA PRO A 109 10.24 14.62 4.42
C PRO A 109 11.55 14.81 3.65
N ALA A 110 12.59 15.34 4.31
CA ALA A 110 13.90 15.55 3.69
C ALA A 110 14.60 14.23 3.29
N ASN A 111 14.23 13.12 3.95
CA ASN A 111 14.78 11.79 3.69
C ASN A 111 13.96 10.98 2.66
N ALA A 112 12.88 11.53 2.11
CA ALA A 112 12.15 10.88 1.02
C ALA A 112 12.97 10.99 -0.28
N LEU A 113 13.20 9.85 -0.93
CA LEU A 113 13.92 9.76 -2.20
C LEU A 113 13.06 10.33 -3.34
N ALA A 114 11.82 9.87 -3.43
CA ALA A 114 10.80 10.46 -4.27
C ALA A 114 9.45 10.41 -3.55
N VAL A 115 8.45 11.05 -4.14
CA VAL A 115 7.05 11.01 -3.66
C VAL A 115 6.12 11.01 -4.86
N THR A 116 5.17 10.08 -4.87
CA THR A 116 4.00 10.12 -5.73
C THR A 116 2.82 10.76 -5.01
N LEU A 117 2.22 11.77 -5.64
CA LEU A 117 1.08 12.50 -5.10
C LEU A 117 -0.13 12.33 -6.01
N SER A 118 -1.04 11.45 -5.61
CA SER A 118 -2.25 11.15 -6.37
C SER A 118 -3.48 11.87 -5.83
N SER A 119 -4.41 12.17 -6.73
CA SER A 119 -5.77 12.58 -6.41
C SER A 119 -6.76 11.65 -7.08
N PHE A 120 -7.87 11.38 -6.39
CA PHE A 120 -8.82 10.34 -6.78
C PHE A 120 -10.24 10.81 -6.47
N ASN A 121 -11.20 10.20 -7.16
CA ASN A 121 -12.61 10.32 -6.81
C ASN A 121 -12.90 9.39 -5.63
N ALA A 122 -13.12 9.99 -4.46
CA ALA A 122 -13.38 9.28 -3.21
C ALA A 122 -14.58 8.32 -3.25
N SER A 123 -15.52 8.48 -4.19
CA SER A 123 -16.72 7.65 -4.32
C SER A 123 -16.57 6.49 -5.30
N THR A 124 -15.62 6.56 -6.23
CA THR A 124 -15.43 5.55 -7.28
C THR A 124 -14.04 4.93 -7.30
N GLY A 125 -13.10 5.42 -6.48
CA GLY A 125 -11.70 4.98 -6.50
C GLY A 125 -10.87 5.56 -7.65
N GLN A 126 -11.51 5.95 -8.75
CA GLN A 126 -10.85 6.50 -9.95
C GLN A 126 -9.73 7.50 -9.63
N ILE A 127 -8.51 7.20 -10.09
CA ILE A 127 -7.40 8.14 -10.07
C ILE A 127 -7.67 9.23 -11.12
N LEU A 128 -7.51 10.49 -10.70
CA LEU A 128 -7.75 11.68 -11.52
C LEU A 128 -6.44 12.35 -11.96
N ASP A 129 -5.40 12.23 -11.15
CA ASP A 129 -4.11 12.86 -11.31
C ASP A 129 -3.09 12.19 -10.37
N SER A 130 -1.83 12.09 -10.79
CA SER A 130 -0.75 11.47 -10.02
C SER A 130 0.62 11.99 -10.47
N ASP A 131 1.16 12.94 -9.72
CA ASP A 131 2.46 13.53 -9.97
C ASP A 131 3.57 12.76 -9.23
N ILE A 132 4.74 12.62 -9.84
CA ILE A 132 5.94 12.01 -9.23
C ILE A 132 7.00 13.10 -9.03
N TYR A 133 7.58 13.18 -7.83
CA TYR A 133 8.61 14.16 -7.48
C TYR A 133 9.88 13.46 -7.02
N PHE A 134 10.96 13.55 -7.81
CA PHE A 134 12.28 13.05 -7.41
C PHE A 134 13.06 14.12 -6.62
N ASN A 135 13.58 13.74 -5.45
CA ASN A 135 14.36 14.62 -4.59
C ASN A 135 15.82 14.74 -5.06
N ALA A 136 16.03 15.54 -6.11
CA ALA A 136 17.36 15.85 -6.62
C ALA A 136 18.12 16.90 -5.80
N GLN A 137 17.45 17.54 -4.84
CA GLN A 137 18.07 18.50 -3.93
C GLN A 137 18.92 17.80 -2.88
N ASN A 138 18.41 16.70 -2.32
CA ASN A 138 19.05 16.03 -1.18
C ASN A 138 19.81 14.75 -1.57
N PHE A 139 19.54 14.18 -2.74
CA PHE A 139 20.12 12.90 -3.16
C PHE A 139 20.87 13.02 -4.48
N SER A 140 21.94 12.23 -4.60
CA SER A 140 22.66 12.03 -5.85
C SER A 140 22.07 10.82 -6.59
N TRP A 141 21.75 11.01 -7.86
CA TRP A 141 21.03 10.04 -8.68
C TRP A 141 21.89 9.51 -9.82
N GLY A 142 21.62 8.28 -10.23
CA GLY A 142 22.24 7.69 -11.41
C GLY A 142 21.83 6.25 -11.60
N ASP A 143 22.76 5.46 -12.16
CA ASP A 143 22.62 4.02 -12.29
C ASP A 143 23.38 3.34 -11.14
N GLY A 144 22.64 2.69 -10.24
CA GLY A 144 23.18 2.03 -9.06
C GLY A 144 24.13 0.87 -9.39
N GLU A 145 23.98 0.26 -10.57
CA GLU A 145 24.86 -0.80 -11.06
C GLU A 145 26.23 -0.24 -11.48
N GLN A 146 26.25 0.98 -12.02
CA GLN A 146 27.48 1.65 -12.43
C GLN A 146 28.17 2.38 -11.27
N ASN A 147 27.39 2.88 -10.31
CA ASN A 147 27.90 3.59 -9.15
C ASN A 147 27.08 3.24 -7.89
N PRO A 148 27.64 2.47 -6.93
CA PRO A 148 26.90 2.08 -5.72
C PRO A 148 26.66 3.24 -4.74
N HIS A 149 27.18 4.44 -5.01
CA HIS A 149 27.02 5.62 -4.17
C HIS A 149 25.94 6.60 -4.66
N VAL A 150 25.15 6.21 -5.67
CA VAL A 150 23.98 6.97 -6.13
C VAL A 150 22.69 6.21 -5.88
N VAL A 151 21.59 6.95 -5.78
CA VAL A 151 20.24 6.39 -5.77
C VAL A 151 19.91 5.99 -7.21
N ASP A 152 19.44 4.76 -7.39
CA ASP A 152 19.12 4.23 -8.71
C ASP A 152 17.81 4.81 -9.25
N VAL A 153 17.88 5.49 -10.39
CA VAL A 153 16.70 6.16 -10.99
C VAL A 153 15.64 5.15 -11.42
N TRP A 154 16.03 4.02 -11.99
CA TRP A 154 15.08 3.01 -12.47
C TRP A 154 14.36 2.36 -11.29
N ASN A 155 15.10 1.92 -10.26
CA ASN A 155 14.54 1.32 -9.05
C ASN A 155 13.47 2.23 -8.41
N ILE A 156 13.87 3.45 -8.02
CA ILE A 156 12.92 4.37 -7.37
C ILE A 156 11.80 4.78 -8.33
N GLY A 157 12.09 4.98 -9.61
CA GLY A 157 11.04 5.25 -10.58
C GLY A 157 10.01 4.13 -10.66
N SER A 158 10.43 2.85 -10.64
CA SER A 158 9.51 1.72 -10.71
C SER A 158 8.57 1.70 -9.50
N HIS A 159 9.11 1.96 -8.31
CA HIS A 159 8.35 2.11 -7.07
C HIS A 159 7.31 3.23 -7.15
N GLU A 160 7.72 4.43 -7.57
CA GLU A 160 6.81 5.57 -7.69
C GLU A 160 5.72 5.34 -8.76
N VAL A 161 6.06 4.65 -9.86
CA VAL A 161 5.06 4.27 -10.86
C VAL A 161 4.05 3.25 -10.28
N GLY A 162 4.46 2.35 -9.40
CA GLY A 162 3.52 1.46 -8.70
C GLY A 162 2.50 2.25 -7.88
N HIS A 163 2.92 3.28 -7.15
CA HIS A 163 2.01 4.22 -6.50
C HIS A 163 1.10 4.95 -7.48
N LEU A 164 1.65 5.43 -8.60
CA LEU A 164 0.87 6.08 -9.65
C LEU A 164 -0.23 5.15 -10.19
N LEU A 165 0.02 3.84 -10.23
CA LEU A 165 -0.91 2.83 -10.68
C LEU A 165 -1.92 2.39 -9.61
N GLY A 166 -1.79 2.87 -8.37
CA GLY A 166 -2.72 2.56 -7.27
C GLY A 166 -2.24 1.46 -6.32
N LEU A 167 -0.99 1.02 -6.43
CA LEU A 167 -0.38 0.11 -5.46
C LEU A 167 0.12 0.88 -4.24
N ASP A 168 0.13 0.21 -3.11
CA ASP A 168 0.68 0.70 -1.86
C ASP A 168 1.86 -0.17 -1.42
N HIS A 169 2.55 0.23 -0.37
CA HIS A 169 3.74 -0.48 0.06
C HIS A 169 3.47 -1.95 0.42
N SER A 170 4.31 -2.86 -0.10
CA SER A 170 4.32 -4.28 0.29
C SER A 170 4.62 -4.47 1.79
N SER A 171 5.48 -3.58 2.31
CA SER A 171 5.82 -3.47 3.73
C SER A 171 6.26 -2.07 4.08
N VAL A 172 5.98 -1.67 5.33
CA VAL A 172 6.58 -0.51 6.00
C VAL A 172 7.42 -0.91 7.22
N SER A 173 7.70 -2.21 7.36
CA SER A 173 8.60 -2.73 8.39
C SER A 173 10.02 -2.62 7.89
N PHE A 174 10.84 -1.80 8.54
CA PHE A 174 12.26 -1.68 8.20
C PHE A 174 13.01 -3.01 8.36
N PHE A 175 12.55 -3.87 9.28
CA PHE A 175 13.06 -5.21 9.49
C PHE A 175 12.01 -6.21 9.01
N GLU A 176 11.61 -6.11 7.75
CA GLU A 176 10.74 -7.10 7.14
C GLU A 176 11.43 -8.46 7.17
N SER A 177 10.74 -9.47 7.71
CA SER A 177 11.30 -10.81 7.83
C SER A 177 10.93 -11.70 6.65
N ASP A 178 9.97 -11.27 5.84
CA ASP A 178 9.53 -11.93 4.63
C ASP A 178 10.29 -11.41 3.40
N PRO A 179 11.22 -12.20 2.83
CA PRO A 179 12.04 -11.75 1.70
C PRO A 179 11.21 -11.38 0.48
N LYS A 180 10.06 -12.01 0.24
CA LYS A 180 9.24 -11.66 -0.94
C LYS A 180 8.62 -10.27 -0.83
N LEU A 181 8.29 -9.82 0.40
CA LEU A 181 7.81 -8.44 0.63
C LEU A 181 8.96 -7.45 0.69
N GLU A 182 10.09 -7.84 1.28
CA GLU A 182 11.28 -7.02 1.32
C GLU A 182 11.81 -6.78 -0.10
N GLU A 183 11.89 -7.79 -0.95
CA GLU A 183 12.43 -7.71 -2.31
C GLU A 183 11.43 -7.16 -3.34
N ALA A 184 10.18 -6.90 -2.95
CA ALA A 184 9.18 -6.30 -3.82
C ALA A 184 9.58 -4.86 -4.23
N THR A 185 9.23 -4.47 -5.45
CA THR A 185 9.39 -3.11 -5.95
C THR A 185 8.67 -2.11 -5.06
N MET A 186 7.49 -2.46 -4.53
CA MET A 186 6.72 -1.63 -3.60
C MET A 186 7.21 -1.66 -2.15
N PHE A 187 8.39 -2.20 -1.84
CA PHE A 187 8.96 -2.07 -0.50
C PHE A 187 9.30 -0.60 -0.18
N PHE A 188 8.85 -0.08 0.96
CA PHE A 188 8.89 1.36 1.28
C PHE A 188 10.28 2.01 1.41
N ALA A 189 11.33 1.20 1.47
CA ALA A 189 12.68 1.66 1.75
C ALA A 189 13.66 1.15 0.70
N SER A 190 14.62 1.99 0.32
CA SER A 190 15.68 1.63 -0.60
C SER A 190 17.00 2.28 -0.18
N SER A 191 18.11 1.66 -0.58
CA SER A 191 19.47 2.12 -0.29
C SER A 191 20.22 2.57 -1.56
N TYR A 192 21.31 3.31 -1.37
CA TYR A 192 22.24 3.64 -2.46
C TYR A 192 22.75 2.38 -3.16
N GLY A 193 22.86 2.43 -4.48
CA GLY A 193 23.36 1.33 -5.32
C GLY A 193 22.39 0.17 -5.54
N GLU A 194 21.19 0.24 -4.97
CA GLU A 194 20.23 -0.84 -5.04
C GLU A 194 19.54 -0.93 -6.40
N THR A 195 19.58 -2.10 -7.03
CA THR A 195 19.02 -2.31 -8.38
C THR A 195 18.09 -3.52 -8.50
N PHE A 196 17.99 -4.35 -7.47
CA PHE A 196 17.23 -5.60 -7.54
C PHE A 196 15.70 -5.39 -7.50
N ARG A 197 15.23 -4.19 -7.11
CA ARG A 197 13.81 -3.76 -7.09
C ARG A 197 13.38 -2.95 -8.33
N ARG A 198 14.14 -3.03 -9.43
CA ARG A 198 13.78 -2.35 -10.70
C ARG A 198 12.54 -2.95 -11.38
N ILE A 199 12.29 -4.23 -11.16
CA ILE A 199 11.27 -5.03 -11.84
C ILE A 199 10.27 -5.53 -10.79
N PRO A 200 8.95 -5.42 -11.04
CA PRO A 200 7.91 -5.97 -10.17
C PRO A 200 8.21 -7.42 -9.76
N ALA A 201 8.12 -7.71 -8.47
CA ALA A 201 8.19 -9.06 -7.92
C ALA A 201 6.78 -9.67 -7.84
N GLU A 202 6.68 -10.93 -7.41
CA GLU A 202 5.42 -11.67 -7.35
C GLU A 202 4.29 -10.92 -6.61
N ASP A 203 4.60 -10.28 -5.48
CA ASP A 203 3.63 -9.46 -4.73
C ASP A 203 3.10 -8.29 -5.58
N ASP A 204 4.01 -7.54 -6.20
CA ASP A 204 3.69 -6.41 -7.07
C ASP A 204 2.86 -6.86 -8.30
N GLU A 205 3.24 -8.00 -8.89
CA GLU A 205 2.55 -8.60 -10.05
C GLU A 205 1.10 -8.99 -9.72
N LEU A 206 0.87 -9.62 -8.56
CA LEU A 206 -0.48 -9.97 -8.12
C LEU A 206 -1.33 -8.71 -7.90
N GLY A 207 -0.74 -7.65 -7.37
CA GLY A 207 -1.44 -6.38 -7.15
C GLY A 207 -1.83 -5.68 -8.44
N ILE A 208 -0.91 -5.59 -9.38
CA ILE A 208 -1.20 -4.92 -10.65
C ILE A 208 -2.19 -5.72 -11.51
N ARG A 209 -2.14 -7.06 -11.47
CA ARG A 209 -3.15 -7.93 -12.11
C ARG A 209 -4.54 -7.75 -11.49
N ASN A 210 -4.64 -7.57 -10.18
CA ASN A 210 -5.91 -7.29 -9.53
C ASN A 210 -6.51 -5.93 -9.95
N LEU A 211 -5.67 -4.89 -10.06
CA LEU A 211 -6.14 -3.56 -10.46
C LEU A 211 -6.49 -3.47 -11.95
N TYR A 212 -5.71 -4.13 -12.81
CA TYR A 212 -5.79 -4.02 -14.27
C TYR A 212 -5.72 -5.39 -14.97
N PRO A 213 -6.62 -6.34 -14.68
CA PRO A 213 -6.55 -7.66 -15.30
C PRO A 213 -6.81 -7.59 -16.81
N ASP A 214 -6.07 -8.37 -17.60
CA ASP A 214 -6.42 -8.62 -18.99
C ASP A 214 -7.60 -9.58 -19.08
N LEU A 215 -8.81 -9.00 -19.08
CA LEU A 215 -10.06 -9.74 -19.16
C LEU A 215 -10.30 -10.42 -20.52
N SER A 216 -9.44 -10.18 -21.52
CA SER A 216 -9.51 -10.87 -22.81
C SER A 216 -8.87 -12.26 -22.77
N ASP A 217 -8.02 -12.52 -21.77
CA ASP A 217 -7.41 -13.81 -21.51
C ASP A 217 -8.16 -14.53 -20.38
N ASN A 218 -8.65 -15.74 -20.66
CA ASN A 218 -9.39 -16.55 -19.69
C ASN A 218 -8.52 -16.97 -18.49
N GLU A 219 -7.19 -16.96 -18.60
CA GLU A 219 -6.30 -17.23 -17.48
C GLU A 219 -6.39 -16.12 -16.41
N TYR A 220 -6.58 -14.87 -16.84
CA TYR A 220 -6.59 -13.69 -15.97
C TYR A 220 -7.99 -13.11 -15.72
N ALA A 221 -9.00 -13.55 -16.47
CA ALA A 221 -10.42 -13.26 -16.22
C ALA A 221 -10.95 -14.07 -15.01
N LEU A 222 -10.49 -13.74 -13.80
CA LEU A 222 -10.87 -14.43 -12.58
C LEU A 222 -12.35 -14.18 -12.22
N PRO A 223 -13.09 -15.20 -11.73
CA PRO A 223 -14.46 -15.01 -11.27
C PRO A 223 -14.50 -14.11 -10.02
N ALA A 224 -15.58 -13.35 -9.86
CA ALA A 224 -15.76 -12.48 -8.70
C ALA A 224 -15.68 -13.26 -7.37
N ALA A 225 -14.85 -12.76 -6.46
CA ALA A 225 -14.75 -13.29 -5.10
C ALA A 225 -16.06 -13.06 -4.35
N ARG A 226 -16.43 -13.97 -3.43
CA ARG A 226 -17.61 -13.83 -2.58
C ARG A 226 -17.27 -14.23 -1.15
N ILE A 227 -17.74 -13.47 -0.18
CA ILE A 227 -17.66 -13.78 1.25
C ILE A 227 -19.02 -14.30 1.71
N ASP A 228 -19.03 -15.51 2.26
CA ASP A 228 -20.23 -16.14 2.83
C ASP A 228 -20.27 -15.98 4.35
N SER A 229 -19.12 -16.12 5.03
CA SER A 229 -18.99 -15.92 6.47
C SER A 229 -17.55 -15.58 6.87
N VAL A 230 -17.40 -15.10 8.11
CA VAL A 230 -16.11 -14.73 8.71
C VAL A 230 -16.03 -15.33 10.12
N GLU A 231 -14.86 -15.73 10.57
CA GLU A 231 -14.63 -16.21 11.93
C GLU A 231 -13.36 -15.56 12.50
N LEU A 232 -13.38 -15.21 13.79
CA LEU A 232 -12.20 -14.75 14.50
C LEU A 232 -11.30 -15.94 14.86
N ILE A 233 -10.07 -15.96 14.36
CA ILE A 233 -9.06 -16.96 14.76
C ILE A 233 -8.37 -16.49 16.04
N SER A 234 -7.85 -15.26 16.03
CA SER A 234 -7.15 -14.66 17.16
C SER A 234 -7.07 -13.14 17.04
N SER A 235 -6.78 -12.49 18.16
CA SER A 235 -6.54 -11.05 18.24
C SER A 235 -5.38 -10.79 19.19
N SER A 236 -4.47 -9.90 18.79
CA SER A 236 -3.33 -9.47 19.61
C SER A 236 -3.05 -7.98 19.38
N GLY A 237 -3.37 -7.15 20.38
CA GLY A 237 -3.24 -5.70 20.27
C GLY A 237 -4.08 -5.12 19.12
N ASN A 238 -3.40 -4.59 18.11
CA ASN A 238 -4.03 -4.05 16.89
C ASN A 238 -4.15 -5.06 15.75
N ILE A 239 -3.70 -6.30 15.95
CA ILE A 239 -3.75 -7.33 14.90
C ILE A 239 -4.98 -8.21 15.10
N LEU A 240 -5.80 -8.32 14.06
CA LEU A 240 -6.90 -9.28 13.94
C LEU A 240 -6.52 -10.34 12.92
N ASN A 241 -6.64 -11.62 13.30
CA ASN A 241 -6.53 -12.74 12.38
C ASN A 241 -7.92 -13.34 12.19
N LEU A 242 -8.41 -13.32 10.97
CA LEU A 242 -9.73 -13.80 10.60
C LEU A 242 -9.60 -14.99 9.66
N ARG A 243 -10.53 -15.92 9.77
CA ARG A 243 -10.80 -16.93 8.74
C ARG A 243 -12.01 -16.46 7.94
N VAL A 244 -11.92 -16.54 6.62
CA VAL A 244 -12.95 -16.07 5.70
C VAL A 244 -13.39 -17.25 4.85
N PHE A 245 -14.68 -17.53 4.85
CA PHE A 245 -15.29 -18.55 4.01
C PHE A 245 -16.08 -17.91 2.89
N GLY A 246 -16.08 -18.54 1.72
CA GLY A 246 -16.64 -17.94 0.54
C GLY A 246 -16.46 -18.76 -0.72
N ALA A 247 -16.27 -18.07 -1.84
CA ALA A 247 -15.97 -18.67 -3.13
C ALA A 247 -15.04 -17.81 -3.96
N ASN A 248 -14.36 -18.47 -4.91
CA ASN A 248 -13.47 -17.87 -5.90
C ASN A 248 -12.28 -17.11 -5.29
N PHE A 249 -11.81 -17.54 -4.13
CA PHE A 249 -10.57 -17.00 -3.58
C PHE A 249 -9.36 -17.53 -4.35
N THR A 250 -8.42 -16.63 -4.64
CA THR A 250 -7.19 -16.89 -5.38
C THR A 250 -6.06 -16.07 -4.76
N GLU A 251 -4.81 -16.33 -5.14
CA GLU A 251 -3.68 -15.52 -4.69
C GLU A 251 -3.80 -14.04 -5.07
N GLN A 252 -4.64 -13.69 -6.07
CA GLN A 252 -4.95 -12.31 -6.43
C GLN A 252 -6.08 -11.68 -5.60
N THR A 253 -6.77 -12.43 -4.73
CA THR A 253 -7.88 -11.89 -3.94
C THR A 253 -7.37 -10.90 -2.90
N SER A 254 -7.78 -9.64 -3.02
CA SER A 254 -7.54 -8.64 -1.97
C SER A 254 -8.67 -8.66 -0.94
N PHE A 255 -8.32 -8.45 0.33
CA PHE A 255 -9.28 -8.32 1.43
C PHE A 255 -9.11 -6.97 2.10
N VAL A 256 -10.20 -6.22 2.26
CA VAL A 256 -10.16 -4.84 2.79
C VAL A 256 -11.23 -4.67 3.85
N LEU A 257 -10.81 -4.23 5.04
CA LEU A 257 -11.71 -3.78 6.09
C LEU A 257 -11.99 -2.29 5.89
N THR A 258 -13.26 -1.91 5.77
CA THR A 258 -13.68 -0.53 5.50
C THR A 258 -14.93 -0.16 6.29
N ALA A 259 -15.17 1.14 6.47
CA ALA A 259 -16.45 1.67 6.94
C ALA A 259 -17.40 2.03 5.79
N LYS A 260 -16.94 1.96 4.53
CA LYS A 260 -17.65 2.48 3.34
C LYS A 260 -18.12 3.93 3.47
N SER A 261 -17.40 4.72 4.27
CA SER A 261 -17.66 6.14 4.50
C SER A 261 -16.41 6.97 4.25
N SER A 262 -16.56 8.10 3.56
CA SER A 262 -15.45 9.02 3.32
C SER A 262 -14.85 9.54 4.63
N GLY A 263 -13.52 9.60 4.71
CA GLY A 263 -12.80 10.13 5.89
C GLY A 263 -12.52 9.09 6.98
N THR A 264 -12.93 7.84 6.78
CA THR A 264 -12.46 6.69 7.57
C THR A 264 -11.40 5.93 6.80
N PHE A 265 -10.37 5.45 7.49
CA PHE A 265 -9.29 4.68 6.88
C PHE A 265 -9.76 3.26 6.55
N ASP A 266 -9.47 2.83 5.33
CA ASP A 266 -9.52 1.44 4.96
C ASP A 266 -8.28 0.73 5.53
N VAL A 267 -8.46 -0.52 5.93
CA VAL A 267 -7.39 -1.41 6.37
C VAL A 267 -7.33 -2.55 5.38
N VAL A 268 -6.35 -2.49 4.49
CA VAL A 268 -6.06 -3.58 3.55
C VAL A 268 -5.31 -4.69 4.30
N SER A 269 -5.73 -5.93 4.11
CA SER A 269 -5.06 -7.09 4.69
C SER A 269 -3.68 -7.23 4.07
N ARG A 270 -2.64 -7.17 4.91
CA ARG A 270 -1.24 -7.25 4.48
C ARG A 270 -0.71 -8.68 4.43
N TYR A 271 -1.25 -9.55 5.25
CA TYR A 271 -0.93 -10.98 5.20
C TYR A 271 -2.22 -11.73 4.99
N ARG A 272 -2.27 -12.54 3.94
CA ARG A 272 -3.33 -13.50 3.73
C ARG A 272 -2.73 -14.88 3.48
N SER A 273 -3.56 -15.89 3.45
CA SER A 273 -3.23 -17.23 2.99
C SER A 273 -4.49 -17.80 2.36
N ILE A 274 -4.42 -18.17 1.08
CA ILE A 274 -5.54 -18.86 0.43
C ILE A 274 -5.40 -20.35 0.73
N ILE A 275 -6.28 -20.88 1.58
CA ILE A 275 -6.28 -22.30 1.93
C ILE A 275 -6.93 -23.12 0.81
N SER A 276 -7.99 -22.57 0.22
CA SER A 276 -8.70 -23.13 -0.92
C SER A 276 -9.51 -22.03 -1.63
N PRO A 277 -10.12 -22.31 -2.80
CA PRO A 277 -11.04 -21.36 -3.43
C PRO A 277 -12.24 -20.93 -2.57
N ASN A 278 -12.47 -21.56 -1.42
CA ASN A 278 -13.59 -21.30 -0.52
C ASN A 278 -13.16 -20.87 0.89
N GLU A 279 -11.86 -20.80 1.17
CA GLU A 279 -11.34 -20.55 2.52
C GLU A 279 -10.03 -19.78 2.46
N ALA A 280 -9.94 -18.67 3.21
CA ALA A 280 -8.74 -17.87 3.35
C ALA A 280 -8.51 -17.47 4.82
N GLU A 281 -7.26 -17.24 5.20
CA GLU A 281 -6.91 -16.54 6.43
C GLU A 281 -6.40 -15.15 6.09
N VAL A 282 -6.79 -14.15 6.87
CA VAL A 282 -6.41 -12.75 6.65
C VAL A 282 -5.98 -12.10 7.96
N GLN A 283 -4.94 -11.28 7.90
CA GLN A 283 -4.42 -10.51 9.01
C GLN A 283 -4.59 -9.01 8.75
N LEU A 284 -5.34 -8.35 9.63
CA LEU A 284 -5.69 -6.94 9.52
C LEU A 284 -5.12 -6.17 10.71
N ASN A 285 -4.47 -5.03 10.44
CA ASN A 285 -4.03 -4.10 11.48
C ASN A 285 -5.09 -3.01 11.71
N LYS A 286 -5.92 -3.19 12.74
CA LYS A 286 -7.03 -2.28 13.08
C LYS A 286 -6.61 -0.98 13.78
N GLY A 287 -5.32 -0.69 13.97
CA GLY A 287 -4.86 0.38 14.86
C GLY A 287 -5.36 1.79 14.52
N SER A 288 -5.79 2.03 13.28
CA SER A 288 -6.37 3.31 12.83
C SER A 288 -7.86 3.19 12.43
N PHE A 289 -8.46 2.01 12.55
CA PHE A 289 -9.85 1.77 12.22
C PHE A 289 -10.74 2.09 13.43
N SER A 290 -11.64 3.05 13.28
CA SER A 290 -12.44 3.60 14.39
C SER A 290 -13.93 3.71 14.09
N SER A 291 -14.42 2.98 13.08
CA SER A 291 -15.85 2.97 12.72
C SER A 291 -16.64 1.87 13.44
N ASN A 292 -17.90 2.17 13.75
CA ASN A 292 -18.85 1.23 14.33
C ASN A 292 -19.53 0.31 13.31
N PHE A 293 -19.35 0.56 12.01
CA PHE A 293 -20.00 -0.20 10.92
C PHE A 293 -18.96 -0.82 9.98
N PRO A 294 -18.17 -1.78 10.45
CA PRO A 294 -17.15 -2.42 9.63
C PRO A 294 -17.74 -3.36 8.58
N PHE A 295 -17.22 -3.26 7.36
CA PHE A 295 -17.41 -4.20 6.26
C PHE A 295 -16.07 -4.85 5.94
N LEU A 296 -16.08 -6.15 5.68
CA LEU A 296 -15.00 -6.85 5.02
C LEU A 296 -15.32 -6.95 3.52
N LEU A 297 -14.38 -6.57 2.68
CA LEU A 297 -14.47 -6.68 1.23
C LEU A 297 -13.57 -7.82 0.73
N ALA A 298 -13.96 -8.44 -0.38
CA ALA A 298 -13.11 -9.33 -1.15
C ALA A 298 -13.29 -9.07 -2.65
N PHE A 299 -12.20 -9.05 -3.41
CA PHE A 299 -12.25 -8.87 -4.86
C PHE A 299 -10.99 -9.42 -5.56
N ASN A 300 -11.19 -10.00 -6.73
CA ASN A 300 -10.12 -10.42 -7.66
C ASN A 300 -9.84 -9.36 -8.73
N ASP A 301 -10.81 -8.48 -8.98
CA ASP A 301 -10.69 -7.34 -9.88
C ASP A 301 -11.37 -6.12 -9.24
N SER A 302 -10.86 -4.92 -9.55
CA SER A 302 -11.35 -3.67 -8.97
C SER A 302 -12.80 -3.31 -9.36
N ALA A 303 -13.42 -3.97 -10.33
CA ALA A 303 -14.79 -3.73 -10.77
C ALA A 303 -15.83 -4.63 -10.07
N SER A 304 -15.41 -5.75 -9.51
CA SER A 304 -16.28 -6.78 -8.91
C SER A 304 -15.98 -6.97 -7.41
N ILE A 305 -16.50 -6.05 -6.60
CA ILE A 305 -16.26 -6.03 -5.14
C ILE A 305 -17.44 -6.63 -4.40
N ASP A 306 -17.20 -7.75 -3.72
CA ASP A 306 -18.15 -8.28 -2.75
C ASP A 306 -17.92 -7.67 -1.36
N SER A 307 -18.98 -7.63 -0.56
CA SER A 307 -18.90 -7.05 0.78
C SER A 307 -19.75 -7.76 1.81
N PHE A 308 -19.14 -8.05 2.95
CA PHE A 308 -19.76 -8.67 4.09
C PHE A 308 -19.83 -7.69 5.26
N SER A 309 -21.02 -7.47 5.79
CA SER A 309 -21.22 -6.64 6.99
C SER A 309 -20.89 -7.45 8.23
N LEU A 310 -19.85 -7.05 8.96
CA LEU A 310 -19.46 -7.70 10.22
C LEU A 310 -20.43 -7.37 11.37
N PHE A 311 -21.36 -6.43 11.17
CA PHE A 311 -22.34 -6.03 12.18
C PHE A 311 -23.68 -6.79 12.07
N SER A 312 -23.97 -7.39 10.92
CA SER A 312 -25.31 -7.96 10.63
C SER A 312 -25.57 -9.32 11.25
N ASP A 313 -24.54 -9.97 11.80
CA ASP A 313 -24.65 -11.29 12.41
C ASP A 313 -24.10 -11.27 13.83
N SER A 314 -24.91 -11.75 14.78
CA SER A 314 -24.51 -11.94 16.18
C SER A 314 -23.30 -12.84 16.36
N SER A 315 -23.00 -13.73 15.41
CA SER A 315 -21.80 -14.57 15.42
C SER A 315 -20.50 -13.75 15.34
N GLN A 316 -20.57 -12.50 14.92
CA GLN A 316 -19.43 -11.60 14.73
C GLN A 316 -19.28 -10.56 15.86
N ALA A 317 -20.08 -10.65 16.93
CA ALA A 317 -20.11 -9.66 18.01
C ALA A 317 -18.72 -9.41 18.62
N ASP A 318 -17.93 -10.47 18.80
CA ASP A 318 -16.58 -10.38 19.35
C ASP A 318 -15.63 -9.57 18.43
N ILE A 319 -15.75 -9.73 17.11
CA ILE A 319 -14.96 -8.97 16.13
C ILE A 319 -15.32 -7.49 16.19
N VAL A 320 -16.62 -7.20 16.24
CA VAL A 320 -17.13 -5.83 16.32
C VAL A 320 -16.65 -5.14 17.60
N GLU A 321 -16.71 -5.82 18.75
CA GLU A 321 -16.22 -5.28 20.02
C GLU A 321 -14.72 -4.95 19.96
N LEU A 322 -13.91 -5.84 19.37
CA LEU A 322 -12.46 -5.63 19.20
C LEU A 322 -12.14 -4.44 18.28
N LEU A 323 -12.96 -4.19 17.26
CA LEU A 323 -12.84 -3.04 16.36
C LEU A 323 -13.26 -1.73 17.04
N GLN A 324 -14.29 -1.75 17.89
CA GLN A 324 -14.77 -0.57 18.63
C GLN A 324 -13.88 -0.18 19.82
N GLY A 325 -13.21 -1.15 20.45
CA GLY A 325 -12.30 -0.92 21.58
C GLY A 325 -10.96 -0.28 21.24
N ALA A 326 -10.68 -0.01 19.96
CA ALA A 326 -9.43 0.61 19.48
C ALA A 326 -9.42 2.14 19.72
N GLY A 327 -9.37 2.54 21.00
CA GLY A 327 -9.13 3.93 21.39
C GLY A 327 -7.73 4.40 20.99
N GLY A 328 -7.67 5.51 20.26
CA GLY A 328 -6.47 5.98 19.56
C GLY A 328 -5.25 6.29 20.45
N SER A 329 -4.12 5.67 20.11
CA SER A 329 -2.78 6.22 20.30
C SER A 329 -1.79 5.51 19.38
N GLY A 330 -1.39 6.18 18.28
CA GLY A 330 -0.12 6.00 17.58
C GLY A 330 0.18 4.64 16.92
N GLY A 331 0.26 4.62 15.60
CA GLY A 331 0.90 3.54 14.83
C GLY A 331 0.53 3.55 13.36
N SER A 332 1.40 4.15 12.55
CA SER A 332 1.40 4.17 11.08
C SER A 332 1.17 2.76 10.47
N GLY A 333 -0.07 2.45 10.11
CA GLY A 333 -0.35 1.48 9.04
C GLY A 333 0.03 2.17 7.73
N GLY A 334 1.23 1.89 7.25
CA GLY A 334 1.94 2.72 6.28
C GLY A 334 1.47 2.55 4.83
N GLY A 335 0.22 2.94 4.59
CA GLY A 335 -0.21 3.24 3.24
C GLY A 335 0.10 4.68 2.85
N CYS A 336 0.34 4.95 1.56
CA CYS A 336 0.30 6.30 1.00
C CYS A 336 -1.09 6.91 1.26
N GLN A 337 -1.16 7.71 2.32
CA GLN A 337 -2.42 8.15 2.90
C GLN A 337 -3.15 9.14 2.00
N LEU A 338 -4.45 8.94 1.90
CA LEU A 338 -5.40 9.86 1.30
C LEU A 338 -5.53 11.12 2.17
N ARG A 339 -4.70 12.14 1.91
CA ARG A 339 -5.01 13.48 2.40
C ARG A 339 -6.14 14.05 1.55
N LEU A 340 -7.37 13.98 2.08
CA LEU A 340 -8.44 14.86 1.65
C LEU A 340 -7.97 16.31 1.86
N SER A 341 -7.54 16.99 0.80
CA SER A 341 -7.48 18.45 0.81
C SER A 341 -8.93 18.94 0.85
N SER A 342 -9.52 19.00 2.04
CA SER A 342 -10.68 19.86 2.24
C SER A 342 -10.21 21.26 1.89
N THR A 343 -10.86 21.85 0.89
CA THR A 343 -10.78 23.29 0.65
C THR A 343 -11.34 23.98 1.90
N GLN A 344 -10.48 24.28 2.89
CA GLN A 344 -10.85 25.25 3.92
C GLN A 344 -10.53 26.64 3.39
N THR A 345 -11.63 27.30 3.03
CA THR A 345 -11.75 28.75 3.01
C THR A 345 -11.05 29.38 4.21
N ALA A 346 -10.29 30.44 3.93
CA ALA A 346 -9.77 31.34 4.93
C ALA A 346 -10.85 31.75 5.95
N GLY A 347 -10.49 31.72 7.23
CA GLY A 347 -11.25 32.37 8.30
C GLY A 347 -11.15 31.66 9.63
N SER A 348 -10.34 32.22 10.54
CA SER A 348 -10.54 32.28 12.01
C SER A 348 -10.81 30.95 12.72
N TRP A 349 -9.98 30.45 13.63
CA TRP A 349 -9.82 30.95 14.99
C TRP A 349 -8.48 30.48 15.56
N ALA A 350 -7.66 31.43 15.99
CA ALA A 350 -6.70 31.19 17.05
C ALA A 350 -7.44 31.00 18.37
N VAL A 351 -6.73 30.45 19.37
CA VAL A 351 -7.09 30.26 20.80
C VAL A 351 -7.59 28.85 21.13
N LEU A 352 -6.67 27.98 21.58
CA LEU A 352 -6.62 27.50 22.97
C LEU A 352 -5.42 26.53 23.16
N LEU A 353 -4.23 27.11 23.33
CA LEU A 353 -3.13 26.48 24.05
C LEU A 353 -3.07 27.16 25.43
N GLY A 354 -3.48 26.43 26.46
CA GLY A 354 -3.34 26.92 27.83
C GLY A 354 -4.08 26.04 28.83
N PHE A 355 -3.34 25.63 29.86
CA PHE A 355 -3.77 24.95 31.09
C PHE A 355 -3.82 23.42 31.05
N LEU A 356 -2.72 22.78 31.47
CA LEU A 356 -2.60 22.19 32.81
C LEU A 356 -1.22 21.51 32.96
N PHE A 357 -0.25 22.23 33.52
CA PHE A 357 0.71 21.59 34.41
C PHE A 357 0.75 22.36 35.72
N LEU A 358 0.60 21.59 36.79
CA LEU A 358 0.17 21.99 38.12
C LEU A 358 1.00 23.11 38.76
N VAL A 359 0.25 24.13 39.20
CA VAL A 359 0.50 24.89 40.42
C VAL A 359 0.69 23.91 41.57
N PHE A 360 1.89 23.87 42.17
CA PHE A 360 2.11 23.86 43.62
C PHE A 360 3.62 23.89 43.89
N LEU A 361 4.21 25.08 43.89
CA LEU A 361 5.04 25.56 44.99
C LEU A 361 5.30 27.05 44.78
N ALA A 362 4.35 27.86 45.25
CA ALA A 362 4.57 29.28 45.40
C ALA A 362 5.38 29.53 46.68
N ARG A 363 6.30 30.50 46.56
CA ARG A 363 6.89 31.31 47.64
C ARG A 363 8.01 30.67 48.46
N ARG A 364 9.25 31.08 48.14
CA ARG A 364 10.03 31.92 49.05
C ARG A 364 11.22 32.60 48.36
N MET A 365 11.22 33.92 48.52
CA MET A 365 12.38 34.81 48.68
C MET A 365 13.21 35.19 47.45
N ALA A 366 13.01 36.46 47.10
CA ALA A 366 14.01 37.33 46.53
C ALA A 366 15.31 37.37 47.37
N LYS A 367 16.37 37.80 46.67
CA LYS A 367 17.64 38.38 47.11
C LYS A 367 18.86 37.44 47.10
N SER A 368 19.75 37.84 46.19
CA SER A 368 21.18 38.14 46.42
C SER A 368 22.23 37.04 46.23
N LEU A 369 23.24 37.46 45.46
CA LEU A 369 24.66 37.06 45.32
C LEU A 369 24.97 36.37 43.97
N GLN A 370 25.61 37.05 43.01
CA GLN A 370 27.05 37.38 42.91
C GLN A 370 27.98 36.16 42.93
N VAL A 371 28.79 36.04 41.85
CA VAL A 371 30.04 35.27 41.72
C VAL A 371 29.79 33.74 41.59
N LEU A 372 30.12 33.05 40.49
CA LEU A 372 31.33 33.03 39.65
C LEU A 372 30.94 32.59 38.22
#